data_AF-A0A1M6CR15-F1
#
_entry.id   AF-A0A1M6CR15-F1
#
_cell.length_a   1.000
_cell.length_b   1.000
_cell.length_c   1.000
_cell.angle_alpha   90.00
_cell.angle_beta   90.00
_cell.angle_gamma   90.00
#
_symmetry.space_group_name_H-M   'P 1'
#
loop_
_entity.id
_entity.type
_entity.pdbx_description
1 polymer ?
#
loop_
_entity_poly.entity_id
_entity_poly.type
_entity_poly.pdbx_seq_one_letter_code
_entity_poly.pdbx_strand_id
1 'polypeptide(L)'
;MSNDKNFGKGEGEDAINPINPGKGDLKSEASKASEDAGEKAKDTADKAHEKFEGAKEKGKEFADDAKKAANDFADSAKKTANEFTEGAKEAFSGSEGENKKLLAGLLALFLGWAGVHKFILGYQKEGIILLLASILGWATACFIIGYFVAMAAWIVGIVEGIIYLTKSDEDFYNTYQVGRKPWF
;
A
#
# COMPACT_ATOMS: atom_id res chain seq x y z
N MET A 1 -74.98 2.44 6.28
CA MET A 1 -73.69 1.75 6.06
C MET A 1 -73.26 2.04 4.63
N SER A 2 -72.13 2.72 4.49
CA SER A 2 -71.62 3.29 3.25
C SER A 2 -70.95 2.26 2.32
N ASN A 3 -71.20 2.46 1.03
CA ASN A 3 -70.39 2.28 -0.18
C ASN A 3 -69.10 1.42 -0.12
N ASP A 4 -69.16 0.31 -0.86
CA ASP A 4 -68.47 0.03 -2.12
C ASP A 4 -67.00 0.51 -2.29
N LYS A 5 -66.08 -0.45 -2.42
CA LYS A 5 -64.74 -0.27 -2.98
C LYS A 5 -64.37 -1.46 -3.88
N ASN A 6 -64.80 -1.31 -5.13
CA ASN A 6 -64.02 -1.37 -6.36
C ASN A 6 -63.13 -2.60 -6.66
N PHE A 7 -63.55 -3.26 -7.74
CA PHE A 7 -62.77 -4.05 -8.69
C PHE A 7 -61.54 -3.32 -9.22
N GLY A 8 -60.51 -4.08 -9.59
CA GLY A 8 -59.39 -3.56 -10.37
C GLY A 8 -58.24 -4.56 -10.52
N LYS A 9 -58.43 -5.56 -11.38
CA LYS A 9 -57.38 -6.43 -11.90
C LYS A 9 -56.43 -5.58 -12.76
N GLY A 10 -55.16 -5.47 -12.35
CA GLY A 10 -54.10 -4.78 -13.09
C GLY A 10 -52.98 -5.75 -13.42
N GLU A 11 -53.03 -6.31 -14.62
CA GLU A 11 -51.86 -6.84 -15.32
C GLU A 11 -51.01 -5.63 -15.78
N GLY A 12 -49.69 -5.77 -15.71
CA GLY A 12 -48.75 -4.70 -16.02
C GLY A 12 -47.31 -5.15 -15.85
N GLU A 13 -46.87 -6.06 -16.73
CA GLU A 13 -45.57 -5.87 -17.38
C GLU A 13 -45.56 -4.43 -17.91
N ASP A 14 -44.58 -3.60 -17.52
CA ASP A 14 -43.63 -3.04 -18.47
C ASP A 14 -42.47 -2.41 -17.67
N ALA A 15 -41.27 -2.93 -17.88
CA ALA A 15 -40.04 -2.37 -17.34
C ALA A 15 -39.78 -0.98 -17.95
N ILE A 16 -40.07 0.06 -17.17
CA ILE A 16 -39.65 1.43 -17.48
C ILE A 16 -38.19 1.58 -17.04
N ASN A 17 -37.26 1.33 -17.97
CA ASN A 17 -35.96 1.99 -17.95
C ASN A 17 -35.83 2.81 -19.23
N PRO A 18 -35.84 4.15 -19.11
CA PRO A 18 -34.76 4.87 -19.79
C PRO A 18 -34.42 6.18 -19.08
N ILE A 19 -33.59 6.16 -18.03
CA ILE A 19 -32.79 7.34 -17.62
C ILE A 19 -31.42 6.86 -17.14
N ASN A 20 -30.56 6.47 -18.09
CA ASN A 20 -29.11 6.55 -17.93
C ASN A 20 -28.57 7.48 -19.03
N PRO A 21 -28.53 8.80 -18.82
CA PRO A 21 -27.70 9.68 -19.61
C PRO A 21 -26.33 9.79 -18.93
N GLY A 22 -25.26 9.49 -19.65
CA GLY A 22 -23.94 10.07 -19.33
C GLY A 22 -22.85 9.17 -18.77
N LYS A 23 -22.84 7.85 -19.04
CA LYS A 23 -21.64 7.01 -18.77
C LYS A 23 -21.02 6.35 -20.00
N GLY A 24 -21.67 6.43 -21.17
CA GLY A 24 -21.13 5.90 -22.44
C GLY A 24 -20.18 6.87 -23.15
N ASP A 25 -20.32 8.16 -22.85
CA ASP A 25 -19.74 9.27 -23.60
C ASP A 25 -18.36 9.62 -23.01
N LEU A 26 -18.25 9.68 -21.68
CA LEU A 26 -17.00 9.94 -20.95
C LEU A 26 -15.90 8.89 -21.20
N LYS A 27 -16.26 7.59 -21.28
CA LYS A 27 -15.27 6.52 -21.51
C LYS A 27 -14.77 6.52 -22.95
N SER A 28 -15.63 6.90 -23.90
CA SER A 28 -15.25 6.97 -25.31
C SER A 28 -14.43 8.22 -25.61
N GLU A 29 -14.73 9.36 -24.99
CA GLU A 29 -13.89 10.57 -25.05
C GLU A 29 -12.55 10.38 -24.34
N ALA A 30 -12.52 9.74 -23.17
CA ALA A 30 -11.26 9.43 -22.47
C ALA A 30 -10.38 8.45 -23.25
N SER A 31 -10.97 7.45 -23.90
CA SER A 31 -10.24 6.52 -24.77
C SER A 31 -9.64 7.25 -25.97
N LYS A 32 -10.42 8.11 -26.62
CA LYS A 32 -9.96 8.91 -27.75
C LYS A 32 -8.85 9.88 -27.33
N ALA A 33 -9.00 10.56 -26.19
CA ALA A 33 -7.97 11.47 -25.67
C ALA A 33 -6.67 10.74 -25.31
N SER A 34 -6.77 9.50 -24.79
CA SER A 34 -5.60 8.66 -24.51
C SER A 34 -4.93 8.16 -25.79
N GLU A 35 -5.70 7.85 -26.84
CA GLU A 35 -5.18 7.49 -28.15
C GLU A 35 -4.49 8.69 -28.81
N ASP A 36 -5.10 9.87 -28.78
CA ASP A 36 -4.54 11.14 -29.27
C ASP A 36 -3.23 11.51 -28.54
N ALA A 37 -3.20 11.32 -27.21
CA ALA A 37 -2.00 11.54 -26.40
C ALA A 37 -0.91 10.51 -26.72
N GLY A 38 -1.29 9.24 -26.93
CA GLY A 38 -0.37 8.18 -27.34
C GLY A 38 0.20 8.41 -28.73
N GLU A 39 -0.61 8.92 -29.66
CA GLU A 39 -0.21 9.25 -31.02
C GLU A 39 0.72 10.47 -31.04
N LYS A 40 0.40 11.53 -30.28
CA LYS A 40 1.30 12.69 -30.12
C LYS A 40 2.61 12.33 -29.44
N ALA A 41 2.58 11.43 -28.46
CA ALA A 41 3.79 10.94 -27.80
C ALA A 41 4.67 10.13 -28.78
N LYS A 42 4.06 9.28 -29.60
CA LYS A 42 4.77 8.55 -30.68
C LYS A 42 5.34 9.49 -31.73
N ASP A 43 4.55 10.43 -32.24
CA ASP A 43 5.01 11.41 -33.23
C ASP A 43 6.15 12.31 -32.69
N THR A 44 6.09 12.66 -31.40
CA THR A 44 7.18 13.41 -30.74
C THR A 44 8.43 12.54 -30.56
N ALA A 45 8.27 11.27 -30.20
CA ALA A 45 9.36 10.32 -30.07
C ALA A 45 10.02 10.03 -31.42
N ASP A 46 9.23 9.86 -32.48
CA ASP A 46 9.70 9.62 -33.84
C ASP A 46 10.45 10.83 -34.38
N LYS A 47 9.93 12.05 -34.19
CA LYS A 47 10.64 13.29 -34.55
C LYS A 47 11.91 13.50 -33.75
N ALA A 48 11.92 13.13 -32.47
CA ALA A 48 13.11 13.18 -31.64
C ALA A 48 14.15 12.16 -32.13
N HIS A 49 13.73 10.94 -32.46
CA HIS A 49 14.58 9.87 -32.98
C HIS A 49 15.17 10.24 -34.35
N GLU A 50 14.40 10.82 -35.26
CA GLU A 50 14.87 11.25 -36.58
C GLU A 50 15.88 12.40 -36.49
N LYS A 51 15.63 13.38 -35.61
CA LYS A 51 16.60 14.45 -35.33
C LYS A 51 17.87 13.91 -34.66
N PHE A 52 17.73 12.91 -33.79
CA PHE A 52 18.85 12.29 -33.10
C PHE A 52 19.71 11.44 -34.05
N GLU A 53 19.10 10.65 -34.93
CA GLU A 53 19.80 9.88 -35.96
C GLU A 53 20.45 10.80 -37.01
N GLY A 54 19.76 11.86 -37.46
CA GLY A 54 20.34 12.86 -38.36
C GLY A 54 21.48 13.68 -37.74
N ALA A 55 21.51 13.81 -36.40
CA ALA A 55 22.65 14.39 -35.67
C ALA A 55 23.78 13.37 -35.46
N LYS A 56 23.44 12.09 -35.25
CA LYS A 56 24.37 10.97 -35.07
C LYS A 56 25.14 10.64 -36.35
N GLU A 57 24.53 10.83 -37.52
CA GLU A 57 25.19 10.65 -38.83
C GLU A 57 26.27 11.72 -39.12
N LYS A 58 26.19 12.89 -38.46
CA LYS A 58 27.07 14.04 -38.74
C LYS A 58 28.38 14.11 -37.94
N GLY A 59 28.68 13.15 -37.07
CA GLY A 59 29.98 13.18 -36.40
C GLY A 59 30.23 12.04 -35.44
N LYS A 60 31.22 11.20 -35.75
CA LYS A 60 31.80 10.23 -34.80
C LYS A 60 32.25 10.90 -33.48
N GLU A 61 32.69 12.16 -33.54
CA GLU A 61 33.10 12.96 -32.38
C GLU A 61 31.90 13.33 -31.48
N PHE A 62 30.75 13.68 -32.06
CA PHE A 62 29.52 13.95 -31.32
C PHE A 62 28.92 12.68 -30.69
N ALA A 63 29.12 11.52 -31.32
CA ALA A 63 28.68 10.24 -30.76
C ALA A 63 29.48 9.84 -29.51
N ASP A 64 30.80 10.07 -29.52
CA ASP A 64 31.64 9.83 -28.35
C ASP A 64 31.32 10.81 -27.21
N ASP A 65 31.10 12.09 -27.52
CA ASP A 65 30.67 13.09 -26.53
C ASP A 65 29.26 12.84 -25.99
N ALA A 66 28.31 12.44 -26.85
CA ALA A 66 26.95 12.08 -26.43
C ALA A 66 26.95 10.81 -25.56
N LYS A 67 27.78 9.82 -25.89
CA LYS A 67 27.93 8.60 -25.09
C LYS A 67 28.60 8.90 -23.76
N LYS A 68 29.57 9.80 -23.74
CA LYS A 68 30.20 10.28 -22.51
C LYS A 68 29.20 11.05 -21.63
N ALA A 69 28.44 11.99 -22.20
CA ALA A 69 27.41 12.74 -21.49
C ALA A 69 26.26 11.83 -20.99
N ALA A 70 25.88 10.81 -21.76
CA ALA A 70 24.89 9.82 -21.34
C ALA A 70 25.39 8.96 -20.18
N ASN A 71 26.66 8.55 -20.17
CA ASN A 71 27.27 7.84 -19.04
C ASN A 71 27.38 8.75 -17.81
N ASP A 72 27.85 10.00 -17.97
CA ASP A 72 27.95 10.97 -16.88
C ASP A 72 26.56 11.27 -16.27
N PHE A 73 25.51 11.36 -17.11
CA PHE A 73 24.12 11.49 -16.66
C PHE A 73 23.58 10.22 -16.00
N ALA A 74 23.86 9.04 -16.56
CA ALA A 74 23.43 7.77 -15.98
C ALA A 74 24.08 7.52 -14.62
N ASP A 75 25.37 7.85 -14.47
CA ASP A 75 26.10 7.73 -13.21
C ASP A 75 25.57 8.72 -12.17
N SER A 76 25.27 9.96 -12.56
CA SER A 76 24.66 10.95 -11.66
C SER A 76 23.21 10.62 -11.29
N ALA A 77 22.41 10.09 -12.22
CA ALA A 77 21.07 9.59 -11.94
C ALA A 77 21.11 8.36 -11.02
N LYS A 78 22.04 7.42 -11.25
CA LYS A 78 22.26 6.25 -10.39
C LYS A 78 22.77 6.65 -9.01
N LYS A 79 23.65 7.65 -8.92
CA LYS A 79 24.12 8.21 -7.65
C LYS A 79 22.98 8.89 -6.90
N THR A 80 22.18 9.71 -7.57
CA THR A 80 20.98 10.35 -6.97
C THR A 80 19.96 9.30 -6.52
N ALA A 81 19.72 8.27 -7.31
CA ALA A 81 18.80 7.18 -6.95
C ALA A 81 19.32 6.38 -5.76
N ASN A 82 20.63 6.12 -5.70
CA ASN A 82 21.27 5.47 -4.56
C ASN A 82 21.20 6.35 -3.31
N GLU A 83 21.51 7.65 -3.40
CA GLU A 83 21.42 8.60 -2.27
C GLU A 83 19.97 8.78 -1.80
N PHE A 84 19.00 8.81 -2.70
CA PHE A 84 17.58 8.85 -2.34
C PHE A 84 17.13 7.53 -1.70
N THR A 85 17.58 6.38 -2.25
CA THR A 85 17.26 5.07 -1.69
C THR A 85 17.93 4.89 -0.33
N GLU A 86 19.16 5.38 -0.14
CA GLU A 86 19.85 5.38 1.15
C GLU A 86 19.19 6.33 2.12
N GLY A 87 18.80 7.55 1.73
CA GLY A 87 18.09 8.49 2.58
C GLY A 87 16.68 8.02 2.95
N ALA A 88 15.95 7.40 2.02
CA ALA A 88 14.68 6.73 2.31
C ALA A 88 14.92 5.49 3.16
N LYS A 89 15.94 4.70 2.88
CA LYS A 89 16.33 3.56 3.69
C LYS A 89 16.83 4.03 5.06
N GLU A 90 17.33 5.23 5.26
CA GLU A 90 17.74 5.74 6.56
C GLU A 90 16.53 6.34 7.32
N ALA A 91 15.62 7.01 6.60
CA ALA A 91 14.39 7.53 7.19
C ALA A 91 13.37 6.43 7.56
N PHE A 92 13.33 5.34 6.80
CA PHE A 92 12.41 4.21 7.01
C PHE A 92 13.10 2.93 7.53
N SER A 93 14.43 2.87 7.46
CA SER A 93 15.29 1.71 7.81
C SER A 93 16.63 2.13 8.49
N GLY A 94 16.74 3.36 9.02
CA GLY A 94 17.91 3.85 9.76
C GLY A 94 18.06 3.17 11.12
N SER A 95 19.07 2.28 11.22
CA SER A 95 19.40 1.39 12.34
C SER A 95 18.59 0.08 12.43
N GLU A 96 19.24 -1.05 12.17
CA GLU A 96 18.69 -2.42 12.39
C GLU A 96 18.11 -2.63 13.82
N GLY A 97 18.41 -1.74 14.77
CA GLY A 97 17.78 -1.60 16.09
C GLY A 97 16.57 -0.66 16.15
N GLU A 98 16.64 0.54 15.57
CA GLU A 98 15.62 1.60 15.70
C GLU A 98 14.37 1.34 14.81
N ASN A 99 14.54 0.75 13.62
CA ASN A 99 13.40 0.59 12.70
C ASN A 99 12.46 -0.53 13.07
N LYS A 100 12.98 -1.62 13.62
CA LYS A 100 12.12 -2.72 14.06
C LYS A 100 11.22 -2.25 15.20
N LYS A 101 11.68 -1.30 16.02
CA LYS A 101 10.88 -0.71 17.10
C LYS A 101 9.77 0.15 16.57
N LEU A 102 10.06 1.15 15.73
CA LEU A 102 9.02 2.01 15.15
C LEU A 102 8.02 1.20 14.32
N LEU A 103 8.53 0.31 13.48
CA LEU A 103 7.69 -0.58 12.69
C LEU A 103 6.87 -1.51 13.58
N ALA A 104 7.46 -2.19 14.56
CA ALA A 104 6.71 -3.08 15.46
C ALA A 104 5.72 -2.30 16.33
N GLY A 105 6.04 -1.09 16.79
CA GLY A 105 5.16 -0.25 17.58
C GLY A 105 3.96 0.24 16.80
N LEU A 106 4.17 0.73 15.57
CA LEU A 106 3.09 1.17 14.70
C LEU A 106 2.23 0.00 14.23
N LEU A 107 2.84 -1.14 13.87
CA LEU A 107 2.11 -2.34 13.49
C LEU A 107 1.35 -2.95 14.67
N ALA A 108 1.86 -2.83 15.89
CA ALA A 108 1.14 -3.23 17.09
C ALA A 108 -0.06 -2.33 17.36
N LEU A 109 0.03 -1.02 17.05
CA LEU A 109 -1.09 -0.10 17.23
C LEU A 109 -2.23 -0.35 16.24
N PHE A 110 -1.92 -0.55 14.94
CA PHE A 110 -2.93 -0.77 13.91
C PHE A 110 -3.36 -2.24 13.76
N LEU A 111 -2.42 -3.16 13.94
CA LEU A 111 -2.57 -4.58 13.62
C LEU A 111 -2.11 -5.50 14.77
N GLY A 112 -2.00 -4.96 15.99
CA GLY A 112 -1.59 -5.74 17.16
C GLY A 112 -2.60 -6.78 17.60
N TRP A 113 -3.89 -6.56 17.31
CA TRP A 113 -4.93 -7.57 17.51
C TRP A 113 -4.70 -8.81 16.63
N ALA A 114 -3.98 -8.71 15.52
CA ALA A 114 -3.60 -9.85 14.69
C ALA A 114 -2.22 -10.43 15.04
N GLY A 115 -1.47 -9.81 15.96
CA GLY A 115 -0.15 -10.26 16.38
C GLY A 115 0.98 -10.02 15.38
N VAL A 116 0.78 -9.18 14.36
CA VAL A 116 1.73 -9.05 13.25
C VAL A 116 3.06 -8.43 13.67
N HIS A 117 3.03 -7.53 14.64
CA HIS A 117 4.21 -6.93 15.26
C HIS A 117 5.18 -7.96 15.87
N LYS A 118 4.68 -9.12 16.31
CA LYS A 118 5.51 -10.20 16.84
C LYS A 118 6.23 -11.00 15.76
N PHE A 119 5.67 -11.11 14.56
CA PHE A 119 6.35 -11.78 13.43
C PHE A 119 7.61 -11.02 12.99
N ILE A 120 7.57 -9.69 13.01
CA ILE A 120 8.71 -8.83 12.64
C ILE A 120 9.89 -9.00 13.60
N LEU A 121 9.60 -9.26 14.88
CA LEU A 121 10.61 -9.48 15.91
C LEU A 121 11.11 -10.94 15.95
N GLY A 122 10.59 -11.81 15.09
CA GLY A 122 10.96 -13.23 15.02
C GLY A 122 10.28 -14.11 16.08
N TYR A 123 9.21 -13.63 16.71
CA TYR A 123 8.35 -14.37 17.64
C TYR A 123 7.20 -15.06 16.89
N GLN A 124 7.54 -15.98 15.99
CA GLN A 124 6.54 -16.62 15.13
C GLN A 124 5.51 -17.44 15.93
N LYS A 125 5.93 -18.08 17.02
CA LYS A 125 5.03 -18.90 17.84
C LYS A 125 3.98 -18.02 18.54
N GLU A 126 4.41 -16.92 19.11
CA GLU A 126 3.60 -15.98 19.87
C GLU A 126 2.67 -15.17 18.96
N GLY A 127 3.17 -14.76 17.79
CA GLY A 127 2.35 -14.15 16.75
C GLY A 127 1.23 -15.08 16.29
N ILE A 128 1.52 -16.39 16.10
CA ILE A 128 0.49 -17.39 15.75
C ILE A 128 -0.51 -17.57 16.89
N ILE A 129 -0.06 -17.61 18.15
CA ILE A 129 -0.98 -17.73 19.30
C ILE A 129 -1.95 -16.54 19.35
N LEU A 130 -1.45 -15.31 19.17
CA LEU A 130 -2.27 -14.10 19.14
C LEU A 130 -3.25 -14.12 17.96
N LEU A 131 -2.78 -14.53 16.79
CA LEU A 131 -3.62 -14.65 15.60
C LEU A 131 -4.74 -15.68 15.79
N LEU A 132 -4.41 -16.85 16.32
CA LEU A 132 -5.39 -17.91 16.62
C LEU A 132 -6.35 -17.49 17.72
N ALA A 133 -5.86 -16.83 18.78
CA ALA A 133 -6.70 -16.30 19.85
C ALA A 133 -7.69 -15.26 19.32
N SER A 134 -7.27 -14.41 18.38
CA SER A 134 -8.15 -13.44 17.74
C SER A 134 -9.15 -14.11 16.81
N ILE A 135 -8.75 -15.09 16.01
CA ILE A 135 -9.67 -15.86 15.15
C ILE A 135 -10.68 -16.61 16.00
N LEU A 136 -10.25 -17.29 17.07
CA LEU A 136 -11.12 -18.00 18.00
C LEU A 136 -12.01 -17.04 18.80
N GLY A 137 -11.50 -15.87 19.20
CA GLY A 137 -12.27 -14.83 19.86
C GLY A 137 -13.40 -14.32 18.97
N TRP A 138 -13.12 -14.07 17.69
CA TRP A 138 -14.13 -13.72 16.69
C TRP A 138 -15.09 -14.88 16.39
N ALA A 139 -14.60 -16.11 16.26
CA ALA A 139 -15.44 -17.30 16.00
C ALA A 139 -16.37 -17.63 17.18
N THR A 140 -15.89 -17.42 18.40
CA THR A 140 -16.67 -17.62 19.63
C THR A 140 -17.38 -16.36 20.10
N ALA A 141 -17.35 -15.25 19.34
CA ALA A 141 -17.99 -13.98 19.71
C ALA A 141 -19.52 -14.09 19.85
N CYS A 142 -20.13 -15.11 19.23
CA CYS A 142 -21.54 -15.45 19.45
C CYS A 142 -21.84 -15.80 20.93
N PHE A 143 -20.84 -16.32 21.63
CA PHE A 143 -20.82 -16.40 23.08
C PHE A 143 -20.16 -15.14 23.62
N ILE A 144 -20.74 -14.51 24.64
CA ILE A 144 -20.20 -13.28 25.27
C ILE A 144 -18.70 -13.43 25.64
N ILE A 145 -18.25 -14.66 25.91
CA ILE A 145 -16.86 -15.04 26.18
C ILE A 145 -15.90 -14.66 25.04
N GLY A 146 -16.28 -14.83 23.77
CA GLY A 146 -15.40 -14.51 22.64
C GLY A 146 -15.08 -13.03 22.54
N TYR A 147 -16.02 -12.16 22.94
CA TYR A 147 -15.80 -10.72 23.00
C TYR A 147 -14.71 -10.33 24.02
N PHE A 148 -14.67 -11.00 25.17
CA PHE A 148 -13.61 -10.78 26.17
C PHE A 148 -12.23 -11.19 25.65
N VAL A 149 -12.15 -12.30 24.89
CA VAL A 149 -10.88 -12.75 24.29
C VAL A 149 -10.40 -11.78 23.20
N ALA A 150 -11.30 -11.33 22.33
CA ALA A 150 -10.98 -10.36 21.29
C ALA A 150 -10.56 -8.99 21.88
N MET A 151 -11.26 -8.53 22.92
CA MET A 151 -10.89 -7.32 23.66
C MET A 151 -9.51 -7.45 24.32
N ALA A 152 -9.22 -8.57 24.98
CA ALA A 152 -7.91 -8.81 25.58
C ALA A 152 -6.79 -8.79 24.54
N ALA A 153 -6.97 -9.44 23.40
CA ALA A 153 -5.99 -9.44 22.31
C ALA A 153 -5.73 -8.03 21.76
N TRP A 154 -6.78 -7.22 21.62
CA TRP A 154 -6.66 -5.83 21.18
C TRP A 154 -5.92 -4.95 22.20
N ILE A 155 -6.24 -5.07 23.49
CA ILE A 155 -5.56 -4.33 24.56
C ILE A 155 -4.08 -4.70 24.60
N VAL A 156 -3.74 -5.99 24.52
CA VAL A 156 -2.35 -6.44 24.49
C VAL A 156 -1.59 -5.83 23.30
N GLY A 157 -2.20 -5.83 22.11
CA GLY A 157 -1.62 -5.18 20.92
C GLY A 157 -1.32 -3.70 21.13
N ILE A 158 -2.27 -2.93 21.70
CA ILE A 158 -2.07 -1.50 21.96
C ILE A 158 -1.01 -1.25 23.04
N VAL A 159 -1.07 -1.98 24.15
CA VAL A 159 -0.11 -1.79 25.26
C VAL A 159 1.30 -2.12 24.79
N GLU A 160 1.49 -3.21 24.02
CA GLU A 160 2.79 -3.52 23.43
C GLU A 160 3.23 -2.47 22.40
N GLY A 161 2.31 -1.95 21.58
CA GLY A 161 2.61 -0.86 20.65
C GLY A 161 3.12 0.39 21.36
N ILE A 162 2.47 0.79 22.46
CA ILE A 162 2.90 1.92 23.28
C ILE A 162 4.26 1.62 23.93
N ILE A 163 4.45 0.44 24.52
CA ILE A 163 5.74 0.05 25.14
C ILE A 163 6.88 0.11 24.13
N TYR A 164 6.66 -0.39 22.92
CA TYR A 164 7.66 -0.35 21.86
C TYR A 164 7.97 1.08 21.46
N LEU A 165 6.97 1.95 21.29
CA LEU A 165 7.18 3.35 20.93
C LEU A 165 7.80 4.19 22.06
N THR A 166 7.61 3.80 23.32
CA THR A 166 8.07 4.57 24.50
C THR A 166 9.39 4.11 25.09
N LYS A 167 9.88 2.89 24.78
CA LYS A 167 11.21 2.43 25.18
C LYS A 167 12.32 3.18 24.44
N SER A 168 13.54 3.21 24.98
CA SER A 168 14.72 3.61 24.20
C SER A 168 15.07 2.52 23.18
N ASP A 169 15.74 2.87 22.08
CA ASP A 169 16.08 1.91 21.02
C ASP A 169 17.05 0.82 21.49
N GLU A 170 17.99 1.21 22.35
CA GLU A 170 18.94 0.30 22.99
C GLU A 170 18.23 -0.68 23.95
N ASP A 171 17.32 -0.17 24.79
CA ASP A 171 16.52 -1.02 25.68
C ASP A 171 15.62 -1.97 24.89
N PHE A 172 15.05 -1.50 23.77
CA PHE A 172 14.22 -2.31 22.90
C PHE A 172 15.02 -3.45 22.29
N TYR A 173 16.19 -3.14 21.73
CA TYR A 173 17.08 -4.11 21.12
C TYR A 173 17.52 -5.17 22.14
N ASN A 174 18.00 -4.73 23.31
CA ASN A 174 18.45 -5.64 24.36
C ASN A 174 17.32 -6.50 24.93
N THR A 175 16.10 -5.96 25.06
CA THR A 175 14.96 -6.70 25.63
C THR A 175 14.32 -7.66 24.62
N TYR A 176 14.02 -7.18 23.41
CA TYR A 176 13.16 -7.88 22.45
C TYR A 176 13.90 -8.48 21.27
N GLN A 177 15.14 -8.08 20.99
CA GLN A 177 15.93 -8.72 19.94
C GLN A 177 16.94 -9.71 20.54
N VAL A 178 17.75 -9.26 21.51
CA VAL A 178 18.77 -10.09 22.18
C VAL A 178 18.15 -10.95 23.28
N GLY A 179 17.45 -10.32 24.22
CA GLY A 179 16.81 -10.98 25.37
C GLY A 179 15.59 -11.82 25.02
N ARG A 180 15.12 -11.74 23.76
CA ARG A 180 14.00 -12.52 23.22
C ARG A 180 12.76 -12.53 24.12
N LYS A 181 12.41 -11.41 24.77
CA LYS A 181 11.23 -11.30 25.65
C LYS A 181 9.92 -11.32 24.83
N PRO A 182 9.10 -12.38 24.89
CA PRO A 182 7.98 -12.54 23.98
C PRO A 182 6.75 -11.72 24.32
N TRP A 183 6.57 -11.29 25.57
CA TRP A 183 5.40 -10.52 26.05
C TRP A 183 5.88 -9.43 27.01
N PHE A 184 5.23 -8.25 26.93
CA PHE A 184 5.48 -7.06 27.77
C PHE A 184 6.89 -6.95 28.33
#